data_AF-A0A0P8A8I3-F1
#
_entry.id   AF-A0A0P8A8I3-F1
#
_cell.length_a   1.000
_cell.length_b   1.000
_cell.length_c   1.000
_cell.angle_alpha   90.00
_cell.angle_beta   90.00
_cell.angle_gamma   90.00
#
_symmetry.space_group_name_H-M   'P 1'
#
loop_
_entity.id
_entity.type
_entity.pdbx_description
1 polymer ?
#
loop_
_entity_poly.entity_id
_entity_poly.type
_entity_poly.pdbx_seq_one_letter_code
_entity_poly.pdbx_strand_id
1 'polypeptide(L)'
;MKKPILNLIWILTIGLFMFSCTEGEDMEPDDNQPLTNDLDFPFTLSGDESRYVMEIDGVEVSNYAEILNTLNTDKSISVNFWGPSNDFNFGGFNSIPLGTGTYEAGHDLGPGNGTFGNNLFMMGFVKKEGTKYYAYSAHEYGFLEEERVPGSSATVKIITFEGKQTSYKFMNGTFSQFIGTVEGQFAGTFKTKDGKEVKVTKGQFRIVQKLPPGAEEVD
;
A
#
# COMPACT_ATOMS: atom_id res chain seq x y z
N MET A 1 40.48 -27.89 58.45
CA MET A 1 40.50 -26.53 57.88
C MET A 1 40.48 -26.63 56.35
N LYS A 2 39.31 -26.46 55.72
CA LYS A 2 39.16 -26.48 54.27
C LYS A 2 39.27 -25.03 53.76
N LYS A 3 40.17 -24.80 52.80
CA LYS A 3 40.38 -23.51 52.13
C LYS A 3 39.13 -23.14 51.30
N PRO A 4 38.72 -21.86 51.22
CA PRO A 4 37.68 -21.46 50.29
C PRO A 4 38.31 -21.27 48.91
N ILE A 5 38.12 -22.23 48.01
CA ILE A 5 38.14 -21.93 46.56
C ILE A 5 36.71 -21.53 46.23
N LEU A 6 36.36 -20.30 46.61
CA LEU A 6 35.07 -19.71 46.31
C LEU A 6 35.29 -18.65 45.23
N ASN A 7 34.68 -18.91 44.08
CA ASN A 7 34.08 -17.91 43.19
C ASN A 7 34.99 -17.03 42.33
N LEU A 8 35.95 -17.63 41.61
CA LEU A 8 36.37 -17.05 40.32
C LEU A 8 35.39 -17.43 39.18
N ILE A 9 34.61 -18.49 39.36
CA ILE A 9 33.62 -18.96 38.37
C ILE A 9 32.43 -18.00 38.24
N TRP A 10 32.05 -17.28 39.31
CA TRP A 10 30.92 -16.35 39.29
C TRP A 10 31.19 -15.03 38.56
N ILE A 11 32.45 -14.65 38.36
CA ILE A 11 32.79 -13.46 37.57
C ILE A 11 32.78 -13.79 36.07
N LEU A 12 33.07 -15.05 35.70
CA LEU A 12 33.00 -15.53 34.31
C LEU A 12 31.55 -15.74 33.83
N THR A 13 30.61 -16.08 34.72
CA THR A 13 29.19 -16.22 34.34
C THR A 13 28.47 -14.89 34.11
N ILE A 14 28.96 -13.77 34.65
CA ILE A 14 28.36 -12.45 34.38
C ILE A 14 28.93 -11.83 33.08
N GLY A 15 30.17 -12.18 32.72
CA GLY A 15 30.78 -11.74 31.45
C GLY A 15 30.22 -12.42 30.20
N LEU A 16 29.63 -13.62 30.32
CA LEU A 16 29.06 -14.38 29.20
C LEU A 16 27.58 -14.06 28.91
N PHE A 17 26.89 -13.32 29.78
CA PHE A 17 25.51 -12.86 29.53
C PHE A 17 25.43 -11.53 28.76
N MET A 18 26.57 -10.96 28.36
CA MET A 18 26.65 -9.68 27.63
C MET A 18 27.06 -9.85 26.15
N PHE A 19 27.17 -11.08 25.64
CA PHE A 19 27.50 -11.37 24.23
C PHE A 19 26.71 -12.55 23.66
N SER A 20 25.39 -12.52 23.86
CA SER A 20 24.46 -13.34 23.08
C SER A 20 23.40 -12.43 22.49
N CYS A 21 23.83 -11.51 21.61
CA CYS A 21 23.02 -11.17 20.45
C CYS A 21 22.96 -12.45 19.61
N THR A 22 22.07 -13.37 19.97
CA THR A 22 21.54 -14.30 18.98
C THR A 22 20.83 -13.41 17.98
N GLU A 23 21.40 -13.41 16.77
CA GLU A 23 20.76 -13.01 15.53
C GLU A 23 19.26 -13.17 15.69
N GLY A 24 18.55 -12.04 15.69
CA GLY A 24 17.12 -12.10 15.45
C GLY A 24 17.01 -12.75 14.09
N GLU A 25 16.61 -14.02 14.07
CA GLU A 25 16.12 -14.64 12.86
C GLU A 25 15.08 -13.66 12.33
N ASP A 26 15.46 -12.99 11.24
CA ASP A 26 14.52 -12.40 10.32
C ASP A 26 13.47 -13.49 10.13
N MET A 27 12.26 -13.24 10.61
CA MET A 27 11.13 -14.05 10.16
C MET A 27 11.12 -13.84 8.66
N GLU A 28 11.68 -14.81 7.93
CA GLU A 28 11.62 -14.83 6.48
C GLU A 28 10.16 -14.58 6.12
N PRO A 29 9.87 -13.63 5.21
CA PRO A 29 8.55 -13.54 4.63
C PRO A 29 8.21 -14.95 4.11
N ASP A 30 6.94 -15.34 4.19
CA ASP A 30 6.45 -16.63 3.72
C ASP A 30 6.83 -16.83 2.24
N ASP A 31 8.03 -17.38 2.01
CA ASP A 31 8.77 -17.39 0.73
C ASP A 31 8.25 -18.46 -0.24
N ASN A 32 7.00 -18.90 -0.04
CA ASN A 32 6.33 -19.86 -0.92
C ASN A 32 5.16 -19.28 -1.70
N GLN A 33 5.02 -17.96 -1.77
CA GLN A 33 4.20 -17.36 -2.83
C GLN A 33 5.04 -17.19 -4.10
N PRO A 34 4.67 -17.84 -5.22
CA PRO A 34 5.36 -17.62 -6.48
C PRO A 34 5.33 -16.12 -6.83
N LEU A 35 6.51 -15.53 -6.94
CA LEU A 35 6.80 -14.18 -7.46
C LEU A 35 6.46 -14.08 -8.97
N THR A 36 5.27 -14.50 -9.37
CA THR A 36 4.86 -14.55 -10.77
C THR A 36 3.44 -14.03 -10.97
N ASN A 37 3.12 -12.87 -10.42
CA ASN A 37 2.00 -12.07 -10.91
C ASN A 37 2.51 -11.00 -11.87
N ASP A 38 3.21 -11.45 -12.92
CA ASP A 38 3.45 -10.57 -14.06
C ASP A 38 2.07 -10.25 -14.66
N LEU A 39 1.65 -9.01 -14.49
CA LEU A 39 0.43 -8.49 -15.09
C LEU A 39 0.59 -8.50 -16.61
N ASP A 40 0.14 -9.58 -17.24
CA ASP A 40 0.31 -9.86 -18.67
C ASP A 40 -0.84 -9.27 -19.50
N PHE A 41 -0.97 -7.95 -19.44
CA PHE A 41 -1.84 -7.21 -20.35
C PHE A 41 -1.22 -5.85 -20.69
N PRO A 42 -1.43 -5.31 -21.91
CA PRO A 42 -0.86 -4.04 -22.31
C PRO A 42 -1.52 -2.88 -21.55
N PHE A 43 -0.73 -1.87 -21.17
CA PHE A 43 -1.27 -0.60 -20.67
C PHE A 43 -1.82 0.24 -21.82
N THR A 44 -3.03 0.78 -21.68
CA THR A 44 -3.77 1.43 -22.78
C THR A 44 -4.22 2.86 -22.48
N LEU A 45 -4.12 3.32 -21.22
CA LEU A 45 -4.56 4.66 -20.86
C LEU A 45 -3.53 5.70 -21.33
N SER A 46 -3.99 6.79 -21.91
CA SER A 46 -3.14 7.87 -22.44
C SER A 46 -3.83 9.22 -22.30
N GLY A 47 -3.10 10.30 -22.58
CA GLY A 47 -3.60 11.68 -22.51
C GLY A 47 -3.39 12.36 -21.17
N ASP A 48 -4.14 13.44 -20.93
CA ASP A 48 -3.95 14.34 -19.78
C ASP A 48 -5.00 14.13 -18.67
N GLU A 49 -5.93 13.19 -18.85
CA GLU A 49 -7.03 12.97 -17.92
C GLU A 49 -6.71 11.88 -16.90
N SER A 50 -7.06 12.12 -15.64
CA SER A 50 -7.00 11.11 -14.59
C SER A 50 -8.20 10.17 -14.70
N ARG A 51 -7.94 8.88 -14.87
CA ARG A 51 -8.97 7.85 -15.02
C ARG A 51 -8.48 6.47 -14.65
N TYR A 52 -9.40 5.58 -14.36
CA TYR A 52 -9.16 4.14 -14.28
C TYR A 52 -10.12 3.38 -15.20
N VAL A 53 -9.70 2.16 -15.56
CA VAL A 53 -10.54 1.14 -16.17
C VAL A 53 -10.23 -0.17 -15.45
N MET A 54 -11.23 -0.93 -15.05
CA MET A 54 -11.03 -2.28 -14.51
C MET A 54 -12.14 -3.24 -14.89
N GLU A 55 -11.77 -4.51 -15.10
CA GLU A 55 -12.70 -5.62 -15.33
C GLU A 55 -12.94 -6.37 -14.01
N ILE A 56 -14.15 -6.27 -13.44
CA ILE A 56 -14.58 -7.01 -12.23
C ILE A 56 -15.50 -8.15 -12.66
N ASP A 57 -15.07 -9.40 -12.43
CA ASP A 57 -15.80 -10.62 -12.83
C ASP A 57 -16.30 -10.58 -14.29
N GLY A 58 -15.47 -10.05 -15.20
CA GLY A 58 -15.79 -9.92 -16.62
C GLY A 58 -16.61 -8.68 -17.00
N VAL A 59 -16.99 -7.82 -16.05
CA VAL A 59 -17.69 -6.56 -16.31
C VAL A 59 -16.71 -5.40 -16.23
N GLU A 60 -16.55 -4.67 -17.33
CA GLU A 60 -15.72 -3.46 -17.36
C GLU A 60 -16.42 -2.29 -16.66
N VAL A 61 -15.66 -1.59 -15.82
CA VAL A 61 -16.05 -0.34 -15.17
C VAL A 61 -14.93 0.67 -15.30
N SER A 62 -15.28 1.93 -15.52
CA SER A 62 -14.30 3.02 -15.69
C SER A 62 -14.84 4.32 -15.13
N ASN A 63 -13.96 5.12 -14.53
CA ASN A 63 -14.30 6.47 -14.09
C ASN A 63 -13.01 7.26 -13.74
N TYR A 64 -13.17 8.37 -13.03
CA TYR A 64 -12.09 9.18 -12.48
C TYR A 64 -11.26 8.44 -11.42
N ALA A 65 -9.96 8.67 -11.45
CA ALA A 65 -8.99 8.21 -10.45
C ALA A 65 -8.23 9.41 -9.87
N GLU A 66 -7.83 9.33 -8.61
CA GLU A 66 -7.06 10.38 -7.95
C GLU A 66 -6.09 9.81 -6.91
N ILE A 67 -5.11 10.63 -6.53
CA ILE A 67 -4.28 10.37 -5.36
C ILE A 67 -4.94 11.02 -4.16
N LEU A 68 -5.16 10.23 -3.11
CA LEU A 68 -5.59 10.71 -1.80
C LEU A 68 -4.39 11.12 -0.97
N ASN A 69 -4.58 12.15 -0.15
CA ASN A 69 -3.61 12.52 0.87
C ASN A 69 -3.48 11.40 1.92
N THR A 70 -2.25 11.19 2.38
CA THR A 70 -1.91 10.21 3.41
C THR A 70 -1.06 10.88 4.49
N LEU A 71 -1.03 10.30 5.69
CA LEU A 71 -0.10 10.71 6.76
C LEU A 71 1.33 10.21 6.50
N ASN A 72 1.53 9.37 5.48
CA ASN A 72 2.77 8.65 5.19
C ASN A 72 3.31 9.02 3.79
N THR A 73 3.32 10.31 3.47
CA THR A 73 3.69 10.85 2.13
C THR A 73 5.13 10.59 1.73
N ASP A 74 6.00 10.34 2.71
CA ASP A 74 7.41 9.97 2.53
C ASP A 74 7.62 8.49 2.20
N LYS A 75 6.57 7.68 2.38
CA LYS A 75 6.61 6.22 2.20
C LYS A 75 5.72 5.72 1.07
N SER A 76 4.60 6.41 0.82
CA SER A 76 3.55 5.88 -0.04
C SER A 76 2.63 6.92 -0.65
N ILE A 77 1.89 6.49 -1.67
CA ILE A 77 0.67 7.14 -2.16
C ILE A 77 -0.55 6.25 -1.91
N SER A 78 -1.73 6.87 -1.85
CA SER A 78 -3.01 6.16 -1.89
C SER A 78 -3.76 6.56 -3.15
N VAL A 79 -4.24 5.58 -3.90
CA VAL A 79 -5.02 5.79 -5.13
C VAL A 79 -6.48 5.46 -4.86
N ASN A 80 -7.38 6.37 -5.25
CA ASN A 80 -8.83 6.21 -5.15
C ASN A 80 -9.46 6.13 -6.55
N PHE A 81 -10.45 5.25 -6.66
CA PHE A 81 -11.29 5.05 -7.84
C PHE A 81 -12.72 5.44 -7.51
N TRP A 82 -13.29 6.35 -8.30
CA TRP A 82 -14.66 6.84 -8.11
C TRP A 82 -15.68 5.92 -8.80
N GLY A 83 -16.78 5.60 -8.14
CA GLY A 83 -17.79 4.72 -8.73
C GLY A 83 -18.81 5.47 -9.59
N PRO A 84 -19.66 4.73 -10.31
CA PRO A 84 -20.82 5.31 -10.99
C PRO A 84 -21.63 6.20 -10.04
N SER A 85 -22.16 7.32 -10.53
CA SER A 85 -22.95 8.28 -9.74
C SER A 85 -22.20 8.91 -8.56
N ASN A 86 -20.88 9.11 -8.69
CA ASN A 86 -20.01 9.71 -7.66
C ASN A 86 -19.97 8.90 -6.35
N ASP A 87 -20.02 7.56 -6.43
CA ASP A 87 -19.74 6.72 -5.26
C ASP A 87 -18.27 6.87 -4.86
N PHE A 88 -18.03 7.75 -3.88
CA PHE A 88 -16.71 8.00 -3.33
C PHE A 88 -16.14 6.71 -2.72
N ASN A 89 -14.83 6.49 -2.89
CA ASN A 89 -14.15 5.27 -2.46
C ASN A 89 -14.84 4.02 -3.04
N PHE A 90 -15.01 3.97 -4.36
CA PHE A 90 -15.55 2.77 -5.03
C PHE A 90 -14.51 1.65 -5.11
N GLY A 91 -13.26 2.00 -5.33
CA GLY A 91 -12.13 1.09 -5.19
C GLY A 91 -10.86 1.87 -4.98
N GLY A 92 -9.75 1.17 -4.85
CA GLY A 92 -8.46 1.81 -4.74
C GLY A 92 -7.44 0.96 -4.02
N PHE A 93 -6.27 1.55 -3.85
CA PHE A 93 -5.15 0.96 -3.13
C PHE A 93 -4.57 1.99 -2.18
N ASN A 94 -4.40 1.61 -0.92
CA ASN A 94 -3.73 2.43 0.06
C ASN A 94 -2.30 1.95 0.26
N SER A 95 -1.42 2.91 0.56
CA SER A 95 -0.03 2.65 0.92
C SER A 95 0.77 1.96 -0.19
N ILE A 96 0.56 2.35 -1.46
CA ILE A 96 1.42 1.90 -2.55
C ILE A 96 2.81 2.54 -2.35
N PRO A 97 3.92 1.77 -2.35
CA PRO A 97 5.26 2.32 -2.22
C PRO A 97 5.59 3.38 -3.28
N LEU A 98 6.45 4.33 -2.92
CA LEU A 98 6.89 5.37 -3.85
C LEU A 98 7.84 4.80 -4.92
N GLY A 99 7.53 5.10 -6.19
CA GLY A 99 8.36 4.73 -7.32
C GLY A 99 7.73 3.67 -8.24
N THR A 100 8.45 3.36 -9.31
CA THR A 100 8.09 2.30 -10.25
C THR A 100 8.45 0.94 -9.66
N GLY A 101 7.60 -0.06 -9.88
CA GLY A 101 7.81 -1.41 -9.36
C GLY A 101 6.55 -2.25 -9.40
N THR A 102 6.67 -3.51 -8.98
CA THR A 102 5.54 -4.42 -8.79
C THR A 102 5.41 -4.70 -7.30
N TYR A 103 4.22 -4.46 -6.75
CA TYR A 103 3.94 -4.53 -5.33
C TYR A 103 2.72 -5.41 -5.08
N GLU A 104 2.76 -6.20 -4.02
CA GLU A 104 1.65 -7.05 -3.60
C GLU A 104 0.89 -6.41 -2.44
N ALA A 105 -0.42 -6.60 -2.39
CA ALA A 105 -1.22 -6.29 -1.22
C ALA A 105 -0.66 -7.10 -0.03
N GLY A 106 -0.36 -6.40 1.06
CA GLY A 106 0.35 -6.92 2.21
C GLY A 106 1.84 -6.61 2.24
N HIS A 107 2.38 -5.93 1.23
CA HIS A 107 3.73 -5.37 1.29
C HIS A 107 3.88 -4.50 2.53
N ASP A 108 4.94 -4.74 3.31
CA ASP A 108 5.25 -4.02 4.55
C ASP A 108 6.11 -2.77 4.25
N LEU A 109 5.63 -1.60 4.65
CA LEU A 109 6.31 -0.30 4.49
C LEU A 109 7.04 0.16 5.77
N GLY A 110 7.13 -0.72 6.77
CA GLY A 110 7.64 -0.48 8.11
C GLY A 110 6.70 0.40 8.94
N PRO A 111 7.19 0.97 10.05
CA PRO A 111 6.38 1.82 10.92
C PRO A 111 5.75 2.99 10.16
N GLY A 112 4.46 3.25 10.42
CA GLY A 112 3.70 4.33 9.79
C GLY A 112 3.05 5.27 10.80
N ASN A 113 2.78 6.49 10.36
CA ASN A 113 1.90 7.41 11.08
C ASN A 113 0.47 6.88 11.07
N GLY A 114 -0.21 6.99 12.21
CA GLY A 114 -1.59 6.53 12.38
C GLY A 114 -1.74 5.04 12.71
N THR A 115 -0.65 4.29 12.85
CA THR A 115 -0.69 2.83 13.10
C THR A 115 -0.54 2.41 14.57
N PHE A 116 -0.56 3.37 15.50
CA PHE A 116 -0.31 3.12 16.94
C PHE A 116 1.01 2.38 17.24
N GLY A 117 2.05 2.66 16.44
CA GLY A 117 3.38 2.05 16.60
C GLY A 117 3.58 0.75 15.81
N ASN A 118 2.58 0.32 15.03
CA ASN A 118 2.68 -0.86 14.16
C ASN A 118 3.21 -0.52 12.76
N ASN A 119 3.47 -1.55 11.97
CA ASN A 119 3.85 -1.40 10.56
C ASN A 119 2.64 -1.01 9.70
N LEU A 120 2.90 -0.29 8.60
CA LEU A 120 1.96 0.06 7.57
C LEU A 120 2.04 -0.97 6.45
N PHE A 121 0.90 -1.44 5.97
CA PHE A 121 0.86 -2.40 4.88
C PHE A 121 0.06 -1.89 3.70
N MET A 122 0.49 -2.26 2.50
CA MET A 122 -0.27 -2.01 1.28
C MET A 122 -1.55 -2.83 1.29
N MET A 123 -2.67 -2.21 0.91
CA MET A 123 -3.98 -2.89 0.85
C MET A 123 -4.76 -2.39 -0.36
N GLY A 124 -5.70 -3.21 -0.85
CA GLY A 124 -6.62 -2.81 -1.93
C GLY A 124 -8.07 -3.08 -1.58
N PHE A 125 -9.01 -2.40 -2.23
CA PHE A 125 -10.41 -2.79 -2.21
C PHE A 125 -11.13 -2.42 -3.50
N VAL A 126 -12.25 -3.11 -3.77
CA VAL A 126 -13.21 -2.76 -4.81
C VAL A 126 -14.64 -2.95 -4.31
N LYS A 127 -15.59 -2.17 -4.80
CA LYS A 127 -17.01 -2.36 -4.55
C LYS A 127 -17.68 -3.05 -5.72
N LYS A 128 -18.54 -4.02 -5.41
CA LYS A 128 -19.47 -4.62 -6.36
C LYS A 128 -20.82 -4.74 -5.68
N GLU A 129 -21.88 -4.26 -6.34
CA GLU A 129 -23.26 -4.33 -5.83
C GLU A 129 -23.41 -3.77 -4.39
N GLY A 130 -22.71 -2.66 -4.11
CA GLY A 130 -22.72 -2.01 -2.79
C GLY A 130 -21.88 -2.71 -1.70
N THR A 131 -21.28 -3.87 -2.00
CA THR A 131 -20.42 -4.61 -1.07
C THR A 131 -18.95 -4.30 -1.34
N LYS A 132 -18.16 -4.03 -0.29
CA LYS A 132 -16.70 -3.87 -0.38
C LYS A 132 -15.99 -5.22 -0.27
N TYR A 133 -15.08 -5.48 -1.20
CA TYR A 133 -14.20 -6.64 -1.25
C TYR A 133 -12.77 -6.14 -1.13
N TYR A 134 -11.99 -6.77 -0.26
CA TYR A 134 -10.67 -6.32 0.14
C TYR A 134 -9.59 -7.25 -0.39
N ALA A 135 -8.45 -6.69 -0.74
CA ALA A 135 -7.19 -7.37 -0.85
C ALA A 135 -6.39 -7.08 0.42
N TYR A 136 -5.94 -8.15 1.08
CA TYR A 136 -5.17 -8.17 2.32
C TYR A 136 -5.93 -7.89 3.62
N SER A 137 -6.50 -6.69 3.80
CA SER A 137 -7.13 -6.28 5.06
C SER A 137 -8.31 -5.35 4.83
N ALA A 138 -9.32 -5.44 5.70
CA ALA A 138 -10.42 -4.49 5.77
C ALA A 138 -10.07 -3.20 6.55
N HIS A 139 -8.89 -3.17 7.19
CA HIS A 139 -8.38 -1.99 7.89
C HIS A 139 -7.56 -1.09 6.97
N GLU A 140 -7.77 0.22 7.03
CA GLU A 140 -7.15 1.20 6.11
C GLU A 140 -5.62 1.22 6.13
N TYR A 141 -5.00 0.82 7.24
CA TYR A 141 -3.55 0.72 7.41
C TYR A 141 -3.03 -0.73 7.43
N GLY A 142 -3.91 -1.72 7.35
CA GLY A 142 -3.57 -3.15 7.23
C GLY A 142 -2.93 -3.86 8.44
N PHE A 143 -2.67 -3.16 9.55
CA PHE A 143 -1.93 -3.73 10.70
C PHE A 143 -2.77 -4.53 11.70
N LEU A 144 -4.10 -4.38 11.69
CA LEU A 144 -4.98 -5.12 12.61
C LEU A 144 -5.19 -6.55 12.10
N GLU A 145 -4.72 -7.52 12.88
CA GLU A 145 -4.78 -8.93 12.52
C GLU A 145 -6.22 -9.43 12.41
N GLU A 146 -7.12 -8.98 13.30
CA GLU A 146 -8.55 -9.33 13.22
C GLU A 146 -9.25 -8.80 11.96
N GLU A 147 -8.63 -7.87 11.24
CA GLU A 147 -9.12 -7.29 9.99
C GLU A 147 -8.47 -7.91 8.74
N ARG A 148 -7.55 -8.87 8.89
CA ARG A 148 -7.02 -9.63 7.75
C ARG A 148 -8.13 -10.39 7.04
N VAL A 149 -8.01 -10.49 5.72
CA VAL A 149 -8.96 -11.20 4.86
C VAL A 149 -8.24 -12.37 4.17
N PRO A 150 -8.32 -13.59 4.74
CA PRO A 150 -7.58 -14.75 4.24
C PRO A 150 -7.90 -15.08 2.77
N GLY A 151 -6.86 -15.44 2.03
CA GLY A 151 -6.97 -15.85 0.62
C GLY A 151 -7.39 -14.73 -0.33
N SER A 152 -7.33 -13.47 0.10
CA SER A 152 -7.37 -12.31 -0.79
C SER A 152 -5.95 -11.90 -1.19
N SER A 153 -5.78 -11.36 -2.39
CA SER A 153 -4.49 -10.94 -2.93
C SER A 153 -4.70 -9.93 -4.06
N ALA A 154 -3.73 -9.04 -4.26
CA ALA A 154 -3.73 -8.17 -5.43
C ALA A 154 -2.30 -7.70 -5.72
N THR A 155 -1.97 -7.64 -7.00
CA THR A 155 -0.71 -7.10 -7.50
C THR A 155 -0.98 -5.73 -8.11
N VAL A 156 -0.13 -4.76 -7.81
CA VAL A 156 -0.11 -3.44 -8.45
C VAL A 156 1.27 -3.22 -9.06
N LYS A 157 1.31 -2.98 -10.37
CA LYS A 157 2.52 -2.60 -11.09
C LYS A 157 2.46 -1.12 -11.43
N ILE A 158 3.37 -0.34 -10.86
CA ILE A 158 3.58 1.07 -11.21
C ILE A 158 4.53 1.15 -12.39
N ILE A 159 4.02 1.69 -13.50
CA ILE A 159 4.75 1.85 -14.77
C ILE A 159 5.45 3.20 -14.80
N THR A 160 4.72 4.26 -14.41
CA THR A 160 5.21 5.63 -14.36
C THR A 160 4.99 6.18 -12.97
N PHE A 161 6.03 6.78 -12.39
CA PHE A 161 5.95 7.52 -11.12
C PHE A 161 6.79 8.79 -11.24
N GLU A 162 6.16 9.88 -11.67
CA GLU A 162 6.81 11.17 -11.86
C GLU A 162 6.10 12.21 -11.02
N GLY A 163 6.76 12.80 -10.03
CA GLY A 163 6.15 13.80 -9.17
C GLY A 163 6.57 13.64 -7.72
N LYS A 164 5.94 14.44 -6.86
CA LYS A 164 6.20 14.46 -5.42
C LYS A 164 5.02 15.09 -4.68
N GLN A 165 5.03 14.92 -3.36
CA GLN A 165 4.23 15.77 -2.48
C GLN A 165 4.72 17.22 -2.63
N THR A 166 3.82 18.11 -3.01
CA THR A 166 4.11 19.53 -3.23
C THR A 166 3.17 20.36 -2.37
N SER A 167 3.76 21.26 -1.58
CA SER A 167 3.04 22.30 -0.87
C SER A 167 2.92 23.53 -1.77
N TYR A 168 1.73 24.11 -1.87
CA TYR A 168 1.49 25.27 -2.71
C TYR A 168 0.43 26.20 -2.11
N LYS A 169 0.57 27.49 -2.37
CA LYS A 169 -0.45 28.50 -2.11
C LYS A 169 -1.36 28.60 -3.32
N PHE A 170 -2.66 28.57 -3.07
CA PHE A 170 -3.67 28.82 -4.11
C PHE A 170 -4.86 29.53 -3.49
N MET A 171 -5.36 30.56 -4.17
CA MET A 171 -6.34 31.47 -3.58
C MET A 171 -5.88 31.98 -2.20
N ASN A 172 -6.69 31.81 -1.15
CA ASN A 172 -6.39 32.25 0.22
C ASN A 172 -5.93 31.10 1.14
N GLY A 173 -5.44 29.98 0.58
CA GLY A 173 -5.07 28.79 1.34
C GLY A 173 -3.72 28.20 0.94
N THR A 174 -3.14 27.42 1.86
CA THR A 174 -2.00 26.54 1.59
C THR A 174 -2.51 25.10 1.52
N PHE A 175 -2.14 24.40 0.47
CA PHE A 175 -2.49 23.01 0.22
C PHE A 175 -1.23 22.17 0.14
N SER A 176 -1.34 20.88 0.47
CA SER A 176 -0.27 19.91 0.27
C SER A 176 -0.88 18.68 -0.40
N GLN A 177 -0.44 18.41 -1.62
CA GLN A 177 -0.95 17.32 -2.46
C GLN A 177 0.16 16.76 -3.33
N PHE A 178 0.00 15.52 -3.79
CA PHE A 178 0.86 14.99 -4.84
C PHE A 178 0.64 15.78 -6.14
N ILE A 179 1.72 16.23 -6.77
CA ILE A 179 1.71 16.85 -8.10
C ILE A 179 2.62 16.01 -9.00
N GLY A 180 2.08 15.51 -10.10
CA GLY A 180 2.77 14.59 -10.98
C GLY A 180 1.88 13.68 -11.81
N THR A 181 2.49 12.68 -12.45
CA THR A 181 1.84 11.61 -13.18
C THR A 181 2.18 10.27 -12.55
N VAL A 182 1.15 9.46 -12.27
CA VAL A 182 1.29 8.07 -11.85
C VAL A 182 0.44 7.17 -12.75
N GLU A 183 1.07 6.12 -13.26
CA GLU A 183 0.41 5.11 -14.11
C GLU A 183 0.65 3.74 -13.52
N GLY A 184 -0.40 2.93 -13.46
CA GLY A 184 -0.29 1.59 -12.94
C GLY A 184 -1.30 0.62 -13.52
N GLN A 185 -0.98 -0.65 -13.33
CA GLN A 185 -1.81 -1.80 -13.65
C GLN A 185 -2.06 -2.58 -12.37
N PHE A 186 -3.19 -3.28 -12.29
CA PHE A 186 -3.46 -4.16 -11.18
C PHE A 186 -4.37 -5.32 -11.55
N ALA A 187 -4.24 -6.42 -10.82
CA ALA A 187 -5.15 -7.54 -10.86
C ALA A 187 -5.13 -8.23 -9.49
N GLY A 188 -6.17 -8.98 -9.17
CA GLY A 188 -6.25 -9.64 -7.87
C GLY A 188 -7.55 -10.35 -7.60
N THR A 189 -7.55 -11.07 -6.49
CA THR A 189 -8.71 -11.72 -5.89
C THR A 189 -9.07 -10.97 -4.62
N PHE A 190 -10.23 -10.30 -4.63
CA PHE A 190 -10.70 -9.48 -3.52
C PHE A 190 -11.82 -10.21 -2.79
N LYS A 191 -11.81 -10.15 -1.46
CA LYS A 191 -12.75 -10.90 -0.63
C LYS A 191 -13.41 -10.06 0.46
N THR A 192 -14.61 -10.44 0.84
CA THR A 192 -15.22 -9.98 2.10
C THR A 192 -14.74 -10.85 3.27
N LYS A 193 -14.94 -10.40 4.52
CA LYS A 193 -14.61 -11.19 5.71
C LYS A 193 -15.42 -12.50 5.82
N ASP A 194 -16.61 -12.55 5.24
CA ASP A 194 -17.45 -13.76 5.13
C ASP A 194 -17.07 -14.66 3.93
N GLY A 195 -16.02 -14.33 3.17
CA GLY A 195 -15.43 -15.20 2.16
C GLY A 195 -16.05 -15.10 0.76
N LYS A 196 -16.92 -14.12 0.50
CA LYS A 196 -17.37 -13.83 -0.87
C LYS A 196 -16.20 -13.26 -1.67
N GLU A 197 -16.12 -13.61 -2.94
CA GLU A 197 -14.98 -13.31 -3.80
C GLU A 197 -15.42 -12.54 -5.04
N VAL A 198 -14.59 -11.60 -5.47
CA VAL A 198 -14.62 -11.00 -6.81
C VAL A 198 -13.20 -10.95 -7.35
N LYS A 199 -13.06 -11.00 -8.67
CA LYS A 199 -11.77 -10.93 -9.34
C LYS A 199 -11.66 -9.68 -10.18
N VAL A 200 -10.56 -8.97 -10.02
CA VAL A 200 -10.12 -7.96 -10.98
C VAL A 200 -9.07 -8.60 -11.87
N THR A 201 -9.36 -8.69 -13.16
CA THR A 201 -8.46 -9.35 -14.14
C THR A 201 -7.62 -8.36 -14.92
N LYS A 202 -8.12 -7.13 -15.12
CA LYS A 202 -7.47 -6.07 -15.92
C LYS A 202 -7.75 -4.70 -15.36
N GLY A 203 -7.09 -4.32 -14.28
CA GLY A 203 -7.12 -2.97 -13.73
C GLY A 203 -6.02 -2.09 -14.32
N GLN A 204 -6.35 -0.85 -14.66
CA GLN A 204 -5.41 0.19 -15.10
C GLN A 204 -5.83 1.52 -14.51
N PHE A 205 -4.86 2.34 -14.12
CA PHE A 205 -5.10 3.72 -13.75
C PHE A 205 -4.01 4.64 -14.30
N ARG A 206 -4.42 5.85 -14.64
CA ARG A 206 -3.56 6.97 -14.99
C ARG A 206 -4.05 8.15 -14.19
N ILE A 207 -3.16 8.80 -13.44
CA ILE A 207 -3.48 9.98 -12.65
C ILE A 207 -2.51 11.06 -13.07
N VAL A 208 -3.04 12.18 -13.53
CA VAL A 208 -2.28 13.36 -13.92
C VAL A 208 -2.76 14.51 -13.05
N GLN A 209 -1.92 14.91 -12.09
CA GLN A 209 -2.21 15.98 -11.16
C GLN A 209 -1.24 17.13 -11.39
N LYS A 210 -1.76 18.26 -11.87
CA LYS A 210 -0.99 19.46 -12.15
C LYS A 210 -1.29 20.52 -11.10
N LEU A 211 -0.35 21.43 -10.87
CA LEU A 211 -0.64 22.61 -10.06
C LEU A 211 -1.80 23.40 -10.70
N PRO A 212 -2.75 23.88 -9.89
CA PRO A 212 -3.78 24.79 -10.37
C PRO A 212 -3.16 26.04 -11.03
N PRO A 213 -3.72 26.58 -12.11
CA PRO A 213 -3.25 27.82 -12.70
C PRO A 213 -3.24 28.97 -11.68
N GLY A 214 -2.07 29.59 -11.48
CA GLY A 214 -1.89 30.65 -10.48
C GLY A 214 -1.58 30.16 -9.06
N ALA A 215 -1.36 28.86 -8.86
CA ALA A 215 -0.75 28.34 -7.65
C ALA A 215 0.75 28.65 -7.61
N GLU A 216 1.27 28.92 -6.41
CA GLU A 216 2.69 29.15 -6.15
C GLU A 216 3.22 28.05 -5.24
N GLU A 217 4.22 27.29 -5.70
CA GLU A 217 4.90 26.33 -4.82
C GLU A 217 5.52 27.06 -3.61
N VAL A 218 5.43 26.42 -2.46
CA VAL A 218 6.06 26.89 -1.23
C VAL A 218 6.85 25.74 -0.60
N ASP A 219 8.03 26.07 -0.10
CA ASP A 219 8.90 25.14 0.62
C ASP A 219 8.31 24.74 1.99
#